data_AF-A0A3B4A910-F1
#
_entry.id   AF-A0A3B4A910-F1
#
_cell.length_a   1.000
_cell.length_b   1.000
_cell.length_c   1.000
_cell.angle_alpha   90.00
_cell.angle_beta   90.00
_cell.angle_gamma   90.00
#
_symmetry.space_group_name_H-M   'P 1'
#
loop_
_entity.id
_entity.type
_entity.pdbx_description
1 polymer ?
#
loop_
_entity_poly.entity_id
_entity_poly.type
_entity_poly.pdbx_seq_one_letter_code
_entity_poly.pdbx_strand_id
1 'polypeptide(L)'
;GRHRHDSNWKKKNARGCGAMKEKSKNAAKTRREKENGELYELAKLLPLPAAITSQLDKASIIRLSSSYLRIRALFPQGTVAHLSSLIINVQ
;
A
#
# COMPACT_ATOMS: atom_id res chain seq x y z
N GLY A 1 -31.70 30.08 -40.82
CA GLY A 1 -31.75 28.90 -39.95
C GLY A 1 -30.35 28.44 -39.57
N ARG A 2 -29.94 28.57 -38.30
CA ARG A 2 -28.63 28.10 -37.77
C ARG A 2 -28.75 27.68 -36.29
N HIS A 3 -29.75 26.85 -35.95
CA HIS A 3 -30.06 26.50 -34.54
C HIS A 3 -30.29 25.00 -34.31
N ARG A 4 -29.61 24.11 -35.05
CA ARG A 4 -29.86 22.66 -34.93
C ARG A 4 -28.65 21.76 -34.70
N HIS A 5 -27.46 22.32 -34.47
CA HIS A 5 -26.22 21.52 -34.44
C HIS A 5 -25.44 21.53 -33.11
N ASP A 6 -26.07 21.88 -31.99
CA ASP A 6 -25.38 21.92 -30.69
C ASP A 6 -25.68 20.69 -29.79
N SER A 7 -26.87 20.09 -29.93
CA SER A 7 -27.35 19.03 -29.03
C SER A 7 -26.52 17.73 -29.10
N ASN A 8 -25.90 17.47 -30.25
CA ASN A 8 -25.09 16.26 -30.47
C ASN A 8 -23.67 16.41 -29.90
N TRP A 9 -23.10 17.63 -29.93
CA TRP A 9 -21.76 17.92 -29.42
C TRP A 9 -21.69 17.73 -27.90
N LYS A 10 -22.64 18.31 -27.15
CA LYS A 10 -22.73 18.12 -25.68
C LYS A 10 -22.92 16.65 -25.28
N LYS A 11 -23.72 15.88 -26.04
CA LYS A 11 -24.04 14.47 -25.71
C LYS A 11 -22.90 13.48 -26.01
N LYS A 12 -21.97 13.83 -26.92
CA LYS A 12 -20.75 13.05 -27.18
C LYS A 12 -19.68 13.31 -26.10
N ASN A 13 -19.56 14.55 -25.65
CA ASN A 13 -18.49 14.95 -24.72
C ASN A 13 -18.79 14.55 -23.25
N ALA A 14 -20.07 14.46 -22.87
CA ALA A 14 -20.48 13.96 -21.55
C ALA A 14 -20.20 12.46 -21.35
N ARG A 15 -20.30 11.66 -22.42
CA ARG A 15 -20.01 10.21 -22.38
C ARG A 15 -18.50 9.89 -22.34
N GLY A 16 -17.66 10.76 -22.90
CA GLY A 16 -16.20 10.66 -22.82
C GLY A 16 -15.63 11.05 -21.45
N CYS A 17 -16.18 12.12 -20.83
CA CYS A 17 -15.72 12.59 -19.52
C CYS A 17 -16.08 11.62 -18.38
N GLY A 18 -17.27 11.00 -18.39
CA GLY A 18 -17.65 10.00 -17.39
C GLY A 18 -16.79 8.73 -17.42
N ALA A 19 -16.50 8.21 -18.61
CA ALA A 19 -15.70 6.99 -18.78
C ALA A 19 -14.19 7.21 -18.50
N MET A 20 -13.62 8.38 -18.84
CA MET A 20 -12.23 8.71 -18.49
C MET A 20 -12.06 9.03 -16.99
N LYS A 21 -13.07 9.64 -16.37
CA LYS A 21 -13.06 9.94 -14.93
C LYS A 21 -13.21 8.67 -14.08
N GLU A 22 -13.98 7.68 -14.55
CA GLU A 22 -14.03 6.34 -13.94
C GLU A 22 -12.71 5.57 -14.12
N LYS A 23 -12.10 5.58 -15.31
CA LYS A 23 -10.78 4.94 -15.54
C LYS A 23 -9.66 5.56 -14.68
N SER A 24 -9.64 6.88 -14.51
CA SER A 24 -8.67 7.58 -13.66
C SER A 24 -8.93 7.37 -12.16
N LYS A 25 -10.20 7.38 -11.73
CA LYS A 25 -10.57 7.05 -10.34
C LYS A 25 -10.20 5.61 -9.98
N ASN A 26 -10.46 4.65 -10.87
CA ASN A 26 -10.02 3.27 -10.68
C ASN A 26 -8.49 3.17 -10.66
N ALA A 27 -7.77 3.88 -11.54
CA ALA A 27 -6.30 3.88 -11.51
C ALA A 27 -5.73 4.40 -10.18
N ALA A 28 -6.26 5.50 -9.64
CA ALA A 28 -5.84 6.03 -8.35
C ALA A 28 -6.19 5.10 -7.18
N LYS A 29 -7.36 4.44 -7.24
CA LYS A 29 -7.81 3.46 -6.25
C LYS A 29 -6.93 2.21 -6.27
N THR A 30 -6.73 1.61 -7.43
CA THR A 30 -5.85 0.45 -7.63
C THR A 30 -4.43 0.72 -7.17
N ARG A 31 -3.90 1.93 -7.42
CA ARG A 31 -2.57 2.32 -6.91
C ARG A 31 -2.53 2.31 -5.38
N ARG A 32 -3.53 2.88 -4.71
CA ARG A 32 -3.62 2.90 -3.23
C ARG A 32 -3.81 1.50 -2.66
N GLU A 33 -4.61 0.66 -3.30
CA GLU A 33 -4.83 -0.73 -2.88
C GLU A 33 -3.56 -1.55 -3.02
N LYS A 34 -2.81 -1.39 -4.12
CA LYS A 34 -1.51 -2.02 -4.31
C LYS A 34 -0.50 -1.57 -3.25
N GLU A 35 -0.39 -0.26 -3.00
CA GLU A 35 0.48 0.28 -1.95
C GLU A 35 0.11 -0.27 -0.57
N ASN A 36 -1.19 -0.32 -0.24
CA ASN A 36 -1.64 -0.92 1.02
C ASN A 36 -1.26 -2.39 1.11
N GLY A 37 -1.45 -3.16 0.04
CA GLY A 37 -1.07 -4.58 -0.01
C GLY A 37 0.43 -4.76 0.24
N GLU A 38 1.27 -4.01 -0.48
CA GLU A 38 2.73 -4.05 -0.31
C GLU A 38 3.17 -3.65 1.11
N LEU A 39 2.51 -2.66 1.73
CA LEU A 39 2.78 -2.27 3.13
C LEU A 39 2.40 -3.38 4.12
N TYR A 40 1.28 -4.06 3.91
CA TYR A 40 0.89 -5.19 4.76
C TYR A 40 1.83 -6.38 4.59
N GLU A 41 2.26 -6.69 3.36
CA GLU A 41 3.28 -7.73 3.14
C GLU A 41 4.60 -7.37 3.83
N LEU A 42 5.03 -6.10 3.78
CA LEU A 42 6.20 -5.64 4.52
C LEU A 42 6.05 -5.85 6.04
N ALA A 43 4.87 -5.60 6.60
CA ALA A 43 4.61 -5.81 8.03
C ALA A 43 4.75 -7.29 8.44
N LYS A 44 4.35 -8.23 7.57
CA LYS A 44 4.49 -9.67 7.81
C LYS A 44 5.94 -10.15 7.84
N LEU A 45 6.85 -9.41 7.21
CA LEU A 45 8.29 -9.73 7.20
C LEU A 45 9.02 -9.24 8.45
N LEU A 46 8.38 -8.43 9.30
CA LEU A 46 8.96 -8.03 10.57
C LEU A 46 9.02 -9.24 11.52
N PRO A 47 10.05 -9.34 12.38
CA PRO A 47 10.16 -10.40 13.38
C PRO A 47 9.22 -10.13 14.56
N LEU A 48 7.91 -10.06 14.28
CA LEU A 48 6.84 -9.77 15.23
C LEU A 48 5.68 -10.74 14.97
N PRO A 49 4.96 -11.18 16.02
CA PRO A 49 3.77 -12.00 15.87
C PRO A 49 2.71 -11.37 14.96
N ALA A 50 2.03 -12.19 14.16
CA ALA A 50 0.98 -11.75 13.23
C ALA A 50 -0.19 -11.00 13.93
N ALA A 51 -0.47 -11.36 15.18
CA ALA A 51 -1.47 -10.69 16.01
C ALA A 51 -1.13 -9.21 16.28
N ILE A 52 0.16 -8.86 16.27
CA ILE A 52 0.64 -7.49 16.47
C ILE A 52 0.76 -6.78 15.13
N THR A 53 1.35 -7.41 14.11
CA THR A 53 1.59 -6.78 12.80
C THR A 53 0.29 -6.42 12.07
N SER A 54 -0.79 -7.18 12.31
CA SER A 54 -2.13 -6.89 11.78
C SER A 54 -2.79 -5.62 12.36
N GLN A 55 -2.36 -5.18 13.54
CA GLN A 55 -2.89 -3.99 14.22
C GLN A 55 -2.06 -2.73 13.96
N LEU A 56 -0.93 -2.85 13.25
CA LEU A 56 -0.05 -1.71 12.99
C LEU A 56 -0.66 -0.75 11.97
N ASP A 57 -0.59 0.54 12.28
CA ASP A 57 -0.84 1.59 11.31
C ASP A 57 0.33 1.71 10.31
N LYS A 58 0.07 2.34 9.16
CA LYS A 58 1.07 2.51 8.08
C LYS A 58 2.36 3.18 8.54
N ALA A 59 2.29 4.21 9.39
CA ALA A 59 3.48 4.93 9.82
C ALA A 59 4.33 4.08 10.76
N SER A 60 3.68 3.33 11.65
CA SER A 60 4.33 2.37 12.53
C SER A 60 5.03 1.26 11.75
N ILE A 61 4.40 0.70 10.70
CA ILE A 61 5.04 -0.27 9.80
C ILE A 61 6.36 0.30 9.24
N ILE A 62 6.32 1.50 8.65
CA ILE A 62 7.52 2.13 8.08
C ILE A 62 8.61 2.37 9.13
N ARG A 63 8.24 2.89 10.31
CA ARG A 63 9.17 3.18 11.40
C ARG A 63 9.85 1.91 11.92
N LEU A 64 9.09 0.85 12.12
CA LEU A 64 9.60 -0.43 12.61
C LEU A 64 10.49 -1.10 11.56
N SER A 65 10.07 -1.14 10.29
CA SER A 65 10.90 -1.68 9.20
C SER A 65 12.22 -0.93 9.04
N SER A 66 12.19 0.41 9.03
CA SER A 66 13.41 1.22 8.93
C SER A 66 14.34 1.00 10.13
N SER A 67 13.78 0.91 11.34
CA SER A 67 14.57 0.67 12.55
C SER A 67 15.16 -0.74 12.56
N TYR A 68 14.39 -1.74 12.12
CA TYR A 68 14.85 -3.12 11.99
C TYR A 68 16.04 -3.26 11.03
N LEU A 69 15.97 -2.61 9.85
CA LEU A 69 17.08 -2.62 8.89
C LEU A 69 18.34 -1.95 9.46
N ARG A 70 18.19 -0.82 10.18
CA ARG A 70 19.31 -0.14 10.84
C ARG A 70 19.96 -1.02 11.91
N ILE A 71 19.15 -1.66 12.76
CA ILE A 71 19.66 -2.57 13.79
C ILE A 71 20.39 -3.76 13.16
N ARG A 72 19.85 -4.34 12.08
CA ARG A 72 20.53 -5.40 11.31
C ARG A 72 21.88 -4.96 10.74
N ALA A 73 21.98 -3.73 10.25
CA ALA A 73 23.22 -3.20 9.72
C ALA A 73 24.27 -2.93 10.82
N LEU A 74 23.84 -2.46 11.99
CA LEU A 74 24.71 -2.19 13.13
C LEU A 74 25.16 -3.47 13.87
N PHE A 75 24.33 -4.52 13.84
CA PHE A 75 24.59 -5.80 14.51
C PHE A 75 24.54 -6.97 13.52
N PRO A 76 25.54 -7.11 12.63
CA PRO A 76 25.51 -8.10 11.57
C PRO A 76 25.60 -9.56 12.05
N GLN A 77 26.05 -9.86 13.29
CA GLN A 77 26.34 -11.24 13.72
C GLN A 77 26.08 -11.57 15.21
N GLY A 78 24.85 -11.45 15.71
CA GLY A 78 24.48 -12.31 16.86
C GLY A 78 23.48 -11.81 17.90
N THR A 79 23.18 -10.51 18.00
CA THR A 79 22.22 -10.04 19.03
C THR A 79 20.76 -10.20 18.59
N VAL A 80 20.46 -10.03 17.31
CA VAL A 80 19.10 -10.27 16.77
C VAL A 80 18.82 -11.73 16.45
N ALA A 81 19.86 -12.54 16.19
CA ALA A 81 19.71 -13.97 15.86
C ALA A 81 19.20 -14.78 17.06
N HIS A 82 19.67 -14.46 18.27
CA HIS A 82 19.22 -15.14 19.49
C HIS A 82 17.77 -14.78 19.87
N LEU A 83 17.32 -13.57 19.56
CA LEU A 83 15.93 -13.16 19.73
C LEU A 83 15.01 -13.71 18.64
N SER A 84 15.50 -13.85 17.40
CA SER A 84 14.70 -14.48 16.32
C SER A 84 14.53 -15.99 16.52
N SER A 85 15.51 -16.69 17.10
CA SER A 85 15.31 -18.07 17.56
C SER A 85 14.27 -18.19 18.70
N LEU A 86 14.13 -17.20 19.58
CA LEU A 86 13.06 -17.21 20.59
C LEU A 86 11.68 -16.86 19.99
N ILE A 87 11.62 -15.95 19.01
CA ILE A 87 10.36 -15.50 18.41
C ILE A 87 9.77 -16.53 17.44
N ILE A 88 10.61 -17.33 16.76
CA ILE A 88 10.15 -18.41 15.86
C ILE A 88 9.63 -19.64 16.62
N ASN A 89 10.06 -19.87 17.87
CA ASN A 89 9.58 -20.99 18.71
C ASN A 89 8.26 -20.70 19.47
N VAL A 90 7.60 -19.58 19.20
CA VAL A 90 6.30 -19.20 19.82
C VAL A 90 5.22 -19.01 18.75
N GLN A 91 5.16 -19.94 17.78
CA GLN A 91 3.98 -20.21 16.95
C GLN A 91 3.52 -21.65 17.20
#